data_AF-A0A0B5ARV0-F1
#
_entry.id   AF-A0A0B5ARV0-F1
#
_cell.length_a   1.000
_cell.length_b   1.000
_cell.length_c   1.000
_cell.angle_alpha   90.00
_cell.angle_beta   90.00
_cell.angle_gamma   90.00
#
_symmetry.space_group_name_H-M   'P 1'
#
loop_
_entity.id
_entity.type
_entity.pdbx_description
1 polymer ?
#
loop_
_entity_poly.entity_id
_entity_poly.type
_entity_poly.pdbx_seq_one_letter_code
_entity_poly.pdbx_strand_id
1 'polypeptide(L)' 'MKEMNKKTHKDPVLKDTLNEETMNKLQRFKQEAANAEEQKRKEEAARKEEERKLREKNKSFEELLNESSLDWKKYKN' A
#
# COMPACT_ATOMS: atom_id res chain seq x y z
N MET A 1 41.25 -14.40 -44.68
CA MET A 1 40.27 -13.30 -44.86
C MET A 1 38.88 -13.91 -44.80
N LYS A 2 37.90 -13.50 -44.00
CA LYS A 2 37.65 -12.27 -43.26
C LYS A 2 36.60 -12.62 -42.21
N GLU A 3 36.91 -12.48 -40.92
CA GLU A 3 35.92 -12.60 -39.85
C GLU A 3 34.85 -11.50 -40.03
N MET A 4 33.60 -11.91 -40.25
CA MET A 4 32.47 -10.99 -40.35
C MET A 4 32.02 -10.61 -38.93
N ASN A 5 32.55 -9.49 -38.49
CA ASN A 5 32.19 -8.74 -37.29
C ASN A 5 30.65 -8.59 -37.15
N LYS A 6 30.04 -9.39 -36.27
CA LYS A 6 28.66 -9.19 -35.80
C LYS A 6 28.63 -7.91 -34.98
N LYS A 7 28.39 -6.78 -35.64
CA LYS A 7 28.06 -5.52 -34.97
C LYS A 7 26.71 -5.69 -34.29
N THR A 8 26.75 -6.07 -33.02
CA THR A 8 25.63 -5.95 -32.09
C THR A 8 25.34 -4.45 -31.94
N HIS A 9 24.42 -3.94 -32.75
CA HIS A 9 23.73 -2.68 -32.44
C HIS A 9 22.92 -2.93 -31.17
N LYS A 10 23.55 -2.72 -30.00
CA LYS A 10 22.83 -2.47 -28.76
C LYS A 10 22.12 -1.15 -28.98
N ASP A 11 20.80 -1.20 -29.14
CA ASP A 11 19.98 0.01 -29.02
C ASP A 11 20.40 0.73 -27.74
N PRO A 12 20.69 2.04 -27.80
CA PRO A 12 21.06 2.77 -26.61
C PRO A 12 19.93 2.60 -25.60
N VAL A 13 20.25 2.02 -24.44
CA VAL A 13 19.26 1.87 -23.37
C VAL A 13 18.78 3.27 -23.08
N LEU A 14 17.48 3.52 -22.94
CA LEU A 14 16.95 4.86 -22.63
C LEU A 14 17.68 5.55 -21.46
N LYS A 15 18.24 4.76 -20.54
CA LYS A 15 19.13 5.19 -19.45
C LYS A 15 20.41 5.90 -19.94
N ASP A 16 20.99 5.46 -21.04
CA ASP A 16 22.22 5.99 -21.64
C ASP A 16 21.95 7.28 -22.43
N THR A 17 20.68 7.55 -22.80
CA THR A 17 20.24 8.79 -23.48
C THR A 17 19.68 9.86 -22.54
N LEU A 18 19.24 9.47 -21.34
CA LEU A 18 18.76 10.42 -20.34
C LEU A 18 19.96 11.07 -19.64
N ASN A 19 19.93 12.40 -19.53
CA ASN A 19 20.86 13.13 -18.68
C ASN A 19 20.78 12.58 -17.23
N GLU A 20 21.92 12.38 -16.57
CA GLU A 20 21.96 11.85 -15.20
C GLU A 20 21.10 12.67 -14.23
N GLU A 21 20.98 13.98 -14.48
CA GLU A 21 20.10 14.87 -13.72
C GLU A 21 18.61 14.48 -13.83
N THR A 22 18.14 14.11 -15.02
CA THR A 22 16.73 13.72 -15.23
C THR A 22 16.45 12.35 -14.62
N MET A 23 17.41 11.44 -14.67
CA MET A 23 17.31 10.14 -14.00
C MET A 23 17.23 10.30 -12.47
N ASN A 24 18.06 11.17 -11.89
CA ASN A 24 18.01 11.48 -10.46
C ASN A 24 16.67 12.09 -10.03
N LYS A 25 16.11 13.00 -10.85
CA LYS A 25 14.76 13.58 -10.59
C LYS A 25 13.68 12.50 -10.60
N LEU A 26 13.71 11.59 -11.58
CA LEU A 26 12.74 10.49 -11.67
C LEU A 26 12.85 9.52 -10.48
N GLN A 27 14.06 9.19 -10.04
CA GLN A 27 14.27 8.35 -8.86
C GLN A 27 13.74 9.00 -7.58
N ARG A 28 14.01 10.30 -7.38
CA ARG A 28 13.48 11.06 -6.25
C ARG A 28 11.95 11.09 -6.27
N PHE A 29 11.35 11.40 -7.42
CA PHE A 29 9.89 11.42 -7.56
C PHE A 29 9.28 10.04 -7.27
N LYS A 30 9.90 8.96 -7.75
CA LYS A 30 9.45 7.60 -7.46
C LYS A 30 9.46 7.29 -5.96
N GLN A 31 10.53 7.68 -5.26
CA GLN A 31 10.63 7.48 -3.80
C GLN A 31 9.59 8.31 -3.06
N GLU A 32 9.42 9.56 -3.44
CA GLU A 32 8.42 10.45 -2.84
C GLU A 32 7.00 9.93 -3.04
N ALA A 33 6.67 9.49 -4.25
CA ALA A 33 5.36 8.89 -4.55
C ALA A 33 5.10 7.62 -3.74
N ALA A 34 6.11 6.73 -3.62
CA ALA A 34 5.99 5.52 -2.82
C ALA A 34 5.76 5.83 -1.33
N ASN A 35 6.51 6.80 -0.79
CA ASN A 35 6.35 7.24 0.59
C ASN A 35 4.97 7.86 0.84
N ALA A 36 4.48 8.69 -0.09
CA ALA A 36 3.17 9.32 0.01
C ALA A 36 2.03 8.29 -0.02
N GLU A 37 2.13 7.28 -0.86
CA GLU A 37 1.15 6.18 -0.93
C GLU A 37 1.15 5.34 0.36
N GLU A 38 2.34 5.03 0.89
CA GLU A 38 2.47 4.29 2.15
C GLU A 38 1.86 5.06 3.33
N GLN A 39 2.08 6.38 3.41
CA GLN A 39 1.49 7.22 4.45
C GLN A 39 -0.04 7.26 4.36
N LYS A 40 -0.60 7.45 3.15
CA LYS A 40 -2.05 7.41 2.96
C LYS A 40 -2.66 6.07 3.38
N ARG A 41 -2.01 4.95 3.04
CA ARG A 41 -2.47 3.62 3.46
C ARG A 41 -2.47 3.45 4.97
N LYS A 42 -1.43 3.94 5.66
CA LYS A 42 -1.35 3.89 7.13
C LYS A 42 -2.43 4.75 7.79
N GLU A 43 -2.67 5.94 7.27
CA GLU A 43 -3.69 6.86 7.78
C GLU A 43 -5.11 6.31 7.59
N GLU A 44 -5.42 5.74 6.43
CA GLU A 44 -6.71 5.08 6.18
C GLU A 44 -6.92 3.85 7.08
N ALA A 45 -5.88 3.04 7.29
CA ALA A 45 -5.94 1.90 8.19
C ALA A 45 -6.16 2.34 9.66
N ALA A 46 -5.47 3.39 10.10
CA ALA A 46 -5.65 3.96 11.43
C ALA A 46 -7.08 4.49 11.62
N ARG A 47 -7.59 5.27 10.65
CA ARG A 47 -8.96 5.80 10.68
C ARG A 47 -10.00 4.70 10.77
N LYS A 48 -9.83 3.61 10.01
CA LYS A 48 -10.74 2.47 10.03
C LYS A 48 -10.76 1.75 11.38
N GLU A 49 -9.60 1.62 12.02
CA GLU A 49 -9.51 0.99 13.34
C GLU A 49 -10.11 1.87 14.45
N GLU A 50 -9.92 3.19 14.38
CA GLU A 50 -10.56 4.13 15.30
C GLU A 50 -12.08 4.14 15.15
N GLU A 51 -12.57 4.13 13.91
CA GLU A 51 -14.00 4.03 13.62
C GLU A 51 -14.60 2.72 14.15
N ARG A 52 -13.89 1.59 14.00
CA ARG A 52 -14.31 0.31 14.56
C ARG A 52 -14.40 0.36 16.08
N LYS A 53 -13.39 0.91 16.75
CA LYS A 53 -13.37 1.08 18.22
C LYS A 53 -14.49 1.99 18.72
N LEU A 54 -14.77 3.09 18.02
CA LEU A 54 -15.86 3.99 18.37
C LEU A 54 -17.22 3.31 18.19
N ARG A 55 -17.42 2.60 17.09
CA ARG A 55 -18.63 1.80 16.88
C ARG A 55 -18.79 0.75 17.97
N GLU A 56 -17.75 -0.02 18.30
CA GLU A 56 -17.81 -1.03 19.37
C GLU A 56 -18.11 -0.41 20.75
N LYS A 57 -17.54 0.76 21.07
CA LYS A 57 -17.84 1.48 22.31
C LYS A 57 -19.27 2.03 22.38
N ASN A 58 -19.81 2.44 21.24
CA ASN A 58 -21.15 3.03 21.15
C ASN A 58 -22.24 2.00 20.82
N LYS A 59 -21.88 0.75 20.51
CA LYS A 59 -22.84 -0.34 20.34
C LYS A 59 -23.55 -0.59 21.65
N SER A 60 -24.86 -0.79 21.56
CA SER A 60 -25.63 -1.22 22.73
C SER A 60 -25.24 -2.67 23.10
N PHE A 61 -25.41 -3.03 24.37
CA PHE A 61 -25.14 -4.39 24.83
C PHE A 61 -25.92 -5.44 24.01
N GLU A 62 -27.14 -5.10 23.58
CA GLU A 62 -27.98 -5.96 22.75
C GLU A 62 -27.38 -6.22 21.37
N GLU A 63 -26.77 -5.22 20.72
CA GLU A 63 -26.10 -5.41 19.43
C GLU A 63 -24.84 -6.26 19.57
N LEU A 64 -24.02 -6.00 20.60
CA LEU A 64 -22.83 -6.82 20.88
C LEU A 64 -23.22 -8.27 21.20
N LEU A 65 -24.29 -8.46 21.96
CA LEU A 65 -24.79 -9.78 22.33
C LEU A 65 -25.34 -10.54 21.11
N ASN A 66 -26.11 -9.86 20.24
CA ASN A 66 -26.67 -10.44 19.02
C ASN A 66 -25.60 -10.78 17.96
N GLU A 67 -24.51 -10.03 17.91
CA GLU A 67 -23.35 -10.35 17.06
C GLU A 67 -22.51 -11.52 17.62
N SER A 68 -22.59 -11.75 18.94
CA SER A 68 -21.94 -12.88 19.57
C SER A 68 -22.79 -14.15 19.44
N SER A 69 -22.16 -15.33 19.48
CA SER A 69 -22.87 -16.60 19.56
C SER A 69 -23.42 -16.91 20.96
N LEU A 70 -23.40 -15.96 21.90
CA LEU A 70 -23.91 -16.16 23.26
C LEU A 70 -25.41 -15.92 23.32
N ASP A 71 -26.11 -16.90 23.88
CA ASP A 71 -27.52 -16.77 24.24
C ASP A 71 -27.63 -16.49 25.74
N TRP A 72 -27.89 -15.23 26.10
CA TRP A 72 -28.01 -14.78 27.48
C TRP A 72 -29.09 -15.52 28.28
N LYS A 73 -30.10 -16.10 27.60
CA LYS A 73 -31.14 -16.90 28.26
C LYS A 73 -30.57 -18.15 28.93
N LYS A 74 -29.41 -18.65 28.47
CA LYS A 74 -28.71 -19.79 29.09
C LYS A 74 -28.07 -19.45 30.43
N TYR A 75 -27.93 -18.17 30.76
CA TYR A 75 -27.28 -17.68 31.98
C TYR A 75 -28.26 -17.07 32.98
N LYS A 76 -29.54 -16.98 32.62
CA LYS A 76 -30.58 -16.42 33.47
C LYS A 76 -31.30 -17.56 34.19
N ASN A 77 -30.90 -17.84 35.42
CA ASN A 77 -31.71 -18.58 36.40
C ASN A 77 -32.72 -17.63 37.04
#